data_AF-A0A531M551-F1
#
_entry.id   AF-A0A531M551-F1
#
_cell.length_a   1.000
_cell.length_b   1.000
_cell.length_c   1.000
_cell.angle_alpha   90.00
_cell.angle_beta   90.00
_cell.angle_gamma   90.00
#
_symmetry.space_group_name_H-M   'P 1'
#
loop_
_entity.id
_entity.type
_entity.pdbx_description
1 polymer ?
#
loop_
_entity_poly.entity_id
_entity_poly.type
_entity_poly.pdbx_seq_one_letter_code
_entity_poly.pdbx_strand_id
1 'polypeptide(L)'
;AQDGFALIGGRVEVISGRPVPALVYRHREHLITLVAEPQQGGKATQPDDLSSGGFSMVHWSDGAFSYWAISDMERPELDDFVARFRKAAV
;
A
#
# COMPACT_ATOMS: atom_id res chain seq x y z
N ALA A 1 2.62 20.43 1.87
CA ALA A 1 3.53 19.35 1.49
C ALA A 1 3.25 18.18 2.42
N GLN A 2 2.79 17.04 1.89
CA GLN A 2 2.47 15.86 2.71
C GLN A 2 3.78 15.09 2.95
N ASP A 3 4.48 15.39 4.05
CA ASP A 3 5.46 14.53 4.74
C ASP A 3 6.39 13.61 3.89
N GLY A 4 6.80 14.05 2.70
CA GLY A 4 7.64 13.28 1.77
C GLY A 4 6.90 12.29 0.86
N PHE A 5 5.62 12.01 1.08
CA PHE A 5 4.82 11.06 0.28
C PHE A 5 3.64 11.78 -0.37
N ALA A 6 3.75 12.09 -1.66
CA ALA A 6 2.69 12.78 -2.38
C ALA A 6 1.74 11.78 -3.04
N LEU A 7 0.43 11.85 -2.74
CA LEU A 7 -0.59 11.15 -3.54
C LEU A 7 -0.65 11.81 -4.94
N ILE A 8 -0.32 11.05 -5.98
CA ILE A 8 -0.30 11.55 -7.36
C ILE A 8 -1.49 11.08 -8.19
N GLY A 9 -2.29 10.14 -7.69
CA GLY A 9 -3.53 9.72 -8.34
C GLY A 9 -4.11 8.41 -7.82
N GLY A 10 -5.23 8.00 -8.43
CA GLY A 10 -5.86 6.70 -8.23
C GLY A 10 -5.89 5.89 -9.53
N ARG A 11 -5.92 4.57 -9.41
CA ARG A 11 -6.03 3.60 -10.49
C ARG A 11 -7.02 2.49 -10.12
N VAL A 12 -7.45 1.73 -11.12
CA VAL A 12 -8.15 0.46 -10.93
C VAL A 12 -7.25 -0.63 -11.45
N GLU A 13 -6.90 -1.58 -10.59
CA GLU A 13 -6.20 -2.81 -10.96
C GLU A 13 -7.23 -3.93 -11.14
N VAL A 14 -6.94 -4.89 -12.01
CA VAL A 14 -7.77 -6.10 -12.15
C VAL A 14 -6.98 -7.29 -11.62
N ILE A 15 -7.35 -7.78 -10.44
CA ILE A 15 -6.69 -8.90 -9.76
C ILE A 15 -7.65 -10.08 -9.76
N SER A 16 -7.25 -11.21 -10.34
CA SER A 16 -8.10 -12.40 -10.48
C SER A 16 -9.48 -12.09 -11.10
N GLY A 17 -9.50 -11.21 -12.10
CA GLY A 17 -10.73 -10.77 -12.78
C GLY A 17 -11.61 -9.80 -12.00
N ARG A 18 -11.20 -9.37 -10.80
CA ARG A 18 -11.95 -8.41 -9.98
C ARG A 18 -11.31 -7.02 -10.05
N PRO A 19 -12.07 -5.94 -10.29
CA PRO A 19 -11.56 -4.59 -10.20
C PRO A 19 -11.30 -4.22 -8.72
N VAL A 20 -10.11 -3.71 -8.44
CA VAL A 20 -9.63 -3.33 -7.11
C VAL A 20 -9.06 -1.92 -7.18
N PRO A 21 -9.42 -1.01 -6.25
CA PRO A 21 -8.86 0.33 -6.25
C PRO A 21 -7.39 0.30 -5.83
N ALA A 22 -6.59 1.15 -6.47
CA ALA A 22 -5.22 1.41 -6.09
C ALA A 22 -4.96 2.92 -6.00
N LEU A 23 -4.12 3.32 -5.06
CA LEU A 23 -3.59 4.67 -4.94
C LEU A 23 -2.12 4.66 -5.34
N VAL A 24 -1.68 5.71 -6.02
CA VAL A 24 -0.28 5.87 -6.40
C VAL A 24 0.31 7.05 -5.64
N TYR A 25 1.31 6.76 -4.82
CA TYR A 25 2.09 7.76 -4.12
C TYR A 25 3.47 7.89 -4.75
N ARG A 26 4.11 9.04 -4.56
CA ARG A 26 5.47 9.31 -4.97
C ARG A 26 6.33 9.71 -3.77
N HIS A 27 7.49 9.09 -3.65
CA HIS A 27 8.55 9.47 -2.73
C HIS A 27 9.85 9.67 -3.52
N ARG A 28 10.29 10.92 -3.69
CA ARG A 28 11.42 11.27 -4.58
C ARG A 28 11.21 10.71 -6.00
N GLU A 29 12.10 9.87 -6.52
CA GLU A 29 11.94 9.16 -7.79
C GLU A 29 11.07 7.91 -7.72
N HIS A 30 10.84 7.36 -6.51
CA HIS A 30 10.13 6.09 -6.33
C HIS A 30 8.61 6.27 -6.35
N LEU A 31 7.93 5.30 -6.95
CA LEU A 31 6.48 5.16 -6.89
C LEU A 31 6.10 4.08 -5.90
N ILE A 32 5.01 4.31 -5.19
CA ILE A 32 4.40 3.35 -4.28
C ILE A 32 2.99 3.09 -4.80
N THR A 33 2.72 1.84 -5.18
CA THR A 33 1.36 1.40 -5.47
C THR A 33 0.77 0.84 -4.19
N LEU A 34 -0.33 1.44 -3.73
CA LEU A 34 -1.11 0.94 -2.60
C LEU A 34 -2.42 0.36 -3.13
N VAL A 35 -2.50 -0.96 -3.22
CA VAL A 35 -3.77 -1.66 -3.54
C VAL A 35 -4.61 -1.75 -2.27
N ALA A 36 -5.90 -1.46 -2.37
CA ALA A 36 -6.85 -1.56 -1.25
C ALA A 36 -8.02 -2.49 -1.63
N GLU A 37 -7.88 -3.78 -1.37
CA GLU A 37 -8.93 -4.76 -1.68
C GLU A 37 -10.01 -4.77 -0.59
N PRO A 38 -11.29 -4.47 -0.91
CA PRO A 38 -12.36 -4.54 0.08
C PRO A 38 -12.55 -5.97 0.61
N GLN A 39 -12.70 -6.10 1.93
CA GLN A 39 -13.00 -7.36 2.61
C GLN A 39 -14.42 -7.35 3.19
N GLN A 40 -15.08 -8.51 3.17
CA GLN A 40 -16.34 -8.71 3.90
C GLN A 40 -16.03 -9.50 5.18
N GLY A 41 -16.13 -8.85 6.34
CA GLY A 41 -15.87 -9.49 7.63
C GLY A 41 -14.40 -9.86 7.86
N GLY A 42 -13.47 -9.04 7.35
CA GLY A 42 -12.04 -9.21 7.56
C GLY A 42 -11.62 -8.99 9.02
N LYS A 43 -10.45 -9.51 9.38
CA LYS A 43 -9.80 -9.21 10.67
C LYS A 43 -8.65 -8.24 10.43
N ALA A 44 -8.48 -7.28 11.34
CA ALA A 44 -7.28 -6.45 11.33
C ALA A 44 -6.03 -7.32 11.53
N THR A 45 -5.01 -7.10 10.72
CA THR A 45 -3.71 -7.76 10.82
C THR A 45 -2.60 -6.73 10.95
N GLN A 46 -1.47 -7.16 11.50
CA GLN A 46 -0.26 -6.34 11.49
C GLN A 46 0.44 -6.45 10.13
N PRO A 47 1.30 -5.48 9.79
CA PRO A 47 2.15 -5.52 8.61
C PRO A 47 2.95 -6.81 8.54
N ASP A 48 2.89 -7.47 7.38
CA ASP A 48 3.71 -8.60 7.00
C ASP A 48 4.58 -8.24 5.80
N ASP A 49 5.84 -8.65 5.88
CA ASP A 49 6.91 -8.19 5.01
C ASP A 49 7.17 -9.21 3.92
N LEU A 50 7.13 -8.75 2.67
CA LEU A 50 7.26 -9.60 1.49
C LEU A 50 8.20 -8.94 0.47
N SER A 51 8.77 -9.76 -0.40
CA SER A 51 9.60 -9.27 -1.50
C SER A 51 9.53 -10.20 -2.70
N SER A 52 9.51 -9.66 -3.91
CA SER A 52 9.53 -10.44 -5.14
C SER A 52 9.99 -9.60 -6.32
N GLY A 53 10.80 -10.17 -7.21
CA GLY A 53 11.17 -9.52 -8.48
C GLY A 53 11.85 -8.15 -8.35
N GLY A 54 12.52 -7.88 -7.23
CA GLY A 54 13.15 -6.58 -6.96
C GLY A 54 12.24 -5.53 -6.31
N PHE A 55 11.01 -5.90 -5.95
CA PHE A 55 10.07 -5.02 -5.24
C PHE A 55 9.94 -5.42 -3.77
N SER A 56 9.95 -4.41 -2.90
CA SER A 56 9.53 -4.48 -1.51
C SER A 56 8.01 -4.42 -1.42
N MET A 57 7.42 -5.25 -0.57
CA MET A 57 5.97 -5.33 -0.39
C MET A 57 5.60 -5.42 1.08
N VAL A 58 4.52 -4.75 1.46
CA VAL A 58 3.92 -4.88 2.80
C VAL A 58 2.45 -5.16 2.67
N HIS A 59 2.02 -6.20 3.36
CA HIS A 59 0.62 -6.59 3.44
C HIS A 59 0.05 -6.33 4.84
N TRP A 60 -1.13 -5.73 4.93
CA TRP A 60 -1.89 -5.66 6.19
C TRP A 60 -3.40 -5.57 5.91
N SER A 61 -4.22 -5.71 6.95
CA SER A 61 -5.66 -5.45 6.89
C SER A 61 -6.10 -4.60 8.08
N ASP A 62 -7.10 -3.75 7.87
CA ASP A 62 -7.82 -3.03 8.95
C ASP A 62 -9.19 -3.65 9.27
N GLY A 63 -9.54 -4.77 8.61
CA GLY A 63 -10.83 -5.45 8.70
C GLY A 63 -11.85 -5.03 7.63
N ALA A 64 -11.74 -3.82 7.09
CA ALA A 64 -12.53 -3.35 5.96
C ALA A 64 -11.80 -3.55 4.62
N PHE A 65 -10.49 -3.40 4.62
CA PHE A 65 -9.64 -3.56 3.44
C PHE A 65 -8.38 -4.38 3.73
N SER A 66 -7.95 -5.13 2.73
CA SER A 66 -6.65 -5.78 2.62
C SER A 66 -5.75 -4.90 1.75
N TYR A 67 -4.67 -4.40 2.34
CA TYR A 67 -3.76 -3.44 1.72
C TYR A 67 -2.46 -4.09 1.30
N TRP A 68 -1.99 -3.74 0.10
CA TRP A 68 -0.65 -4.07 -0.38
C TRP A 68 0.09 -2.80 -0.77
N ALA A 69 1.12 -2.42 -0.03
CA ALA A 69 2.04 -1.36 -0.42
C ALA A 69 3.22 -1.98 -1.18
N ILE A 70 3.50 -1.50 -2.38
CA ILE A 70 4.48 -2.11 -3.31
C ILE A 70 5.36 -0.99 -3.88
N SER A 71 6.67 -1.15 -3.79
CA SER A 71 7.64 -0.19 -4.35
C SER A 71 8.99 -0.83 -4.60
N ASP A 72 9.81 -0.23 -5.46
CA ASP A 72 11.22 -0.58 -5.70
C ASP A 72 12.17 0.09 -4.70
N MET A 73 11.64 0.89 -3.77
CA MET A 73 12.45 1.53 -2.74
C MET A 73 12.86 0.58 -1.60
N GLU A 74 13.85 1.01 -0.84
CA GLU A 74 14.39 0.29 0.30
C GLU A 74 13.33 0.03 1.37
N ARG A 75 13.45 -1.14 2.01
CA ARG A 75 12.48 -1.64 2.99
C ARG A 75 12.11 -0.61 4.08
N PRO A 76 13.08 0.06 4.74
CA PRO A 76 12.77 1.02 5.80
C PRO A 76 11.97 2.24 5.31
N GLU A 77 12.17 2.68 4.07
CA GLU A 77 11.39 3.78 3.50
C GLU A 77 9.93 3.34 3.29
N LEU A 78 9.72 2.10 2.83
CA LEU A 78 8.37 1.54 2.67
C LEU A 78 7.67 1.33 4.01
N ASP A 79 8.40 1.01 5.07
CA ASP A 79 7.84 0.88 6.41
C ASP A 79 7.36 2.22 6.95
N ASP A 80 8.14 3.29 6.72
CA ASP A 80 7.75 4.65 7.10
C ASP A 80 6.46 5.08 6.37
N PHE A 81 6.34 4.77 5.08
CA PHE A 81 5.10 4.99 4.34
C PHE A 81 3.91 4.26 4.98
N VAL A 82 4.05 2.95 5.25
CA VAL A 82 2.97 2.13 5.81
C VAL A 82 2.54 2.62 7.19
N ALA A 83 3.51 2.96 8.05
CA ALA A 83 3.23 3.49 9.37
C ALA A 83 2.45 4.82 9.31
N ARG A 84 2.85 5.74 8.43
CA ARG A 84 2.17 7.03 8.24
C ARG A 84 0.78 6.87 7.64
N PHE A 85 0.64 6.03 6.61
CA PHE A 85 -0.65 5.75 6.00
C PHE A 85 -1.63 5.18 7.02
N ARG A 86 -1.23 4.14 7.77
CA ARG A 86 -2.07 3.51 8.79
C ARG A 86 -2.45 4.47 9.91
N LYS A 87 -1.57 5.40 10.29
CA LYS A 87 -1.87 6.44 11.28
C LYS A 87 -2.88 7.46 10.77
N ALA A 88 -2.89 7.76 9.47
CA ALA A 88 -3.78 8.75 8.86
C ALA A 88 -5.14 8.18 8.43
N ALA A 89 -5.24 6.86 8.25
CA ALA A 89 -6.47 6.16 7.86
C ALA A 89 -7.43 5.86 9.03
N VAL A 90 -6.97 6.06 10.28
CA VAL A 90 -7.74 5.93 11.53
C VAL A 90 -8.19 7.31 11.98
#